data_AF-A0A671RJT0-F1
#
_entry.id   AF-A0A671RJT0-F1
#
_cell.length_a   1.000
_cell.length_b   1.000
_cell.length_c   1.000
_cell.angle_alpha   90.00
_cell.angle_beta   90.00
_cell.angle_gamma   90.00
#
_symmetry.space_group_name_H-M   'P 1'
#
loop_
_entity.id
_entity.type
_entity.pdbx_description
1 polymer ?
#
loop_
_entity_poly.entity_id
_entity_poly.type
_entity_poly.pdbx_seq_one_letter_code
_entity_poly.pdbx_strand_id
1 'polypeptide(L)'
;MPLVKRNIEPRHLCRGALPETISNELECVTNNTLSAIIRQLSSLSKHAEDVFGELFNEANTFYLRANSLQDRIDRLAIKVTQLDSSVEEVSLQDINMRKAFKSSTVQDQQVVTKSSIPTPITEMYNTSDKPPPLNILSAYRDDHIDGIKFYTDPSYFFDLWKEKMLQDTEDKRKEKRKHRVNMSSLSLLFTQEQKRCVDGTLPREVKKVRKAHNCRQEWNMMALDKELRHYHSLHRGVSSEGSLSPDGSYNGFYFSYCSYNVL
;
A
#
# COMPACT_ATOMS: atom_id res chain seq x y z
N MET A 1 -11.03 -8.44 -12.60
CA MET A 1 -11.42 -9.65 -13.37
C MET A 1 -10.87 -10.86 -12.65
N PRO A 2 -11.67 -11.82 -12.17
CA PRO A 2 -11.14 -13.07 -11.63
C PRO A 2 -10.60 -13.91 -12.80
N LEU A 3 -9.28 -14.13 -12.84
CA LEU A 3 -8.68 -15.08 -13.77
C LEU A 3 -9.12 -16.49 -13.33
N VAL A 4 -9.67 -17.27 -14.26
CA VAL A 4 -9.98 -18.67 -14.00
C VAL A 4 -8.65 -19.39 -13.79
N LYS A 5 -8.35 -19.75 -12.53
CA LYS A 5 -7.04 -20.30 -12.16
C LYS A 5 -6.81 -21.70 -12.74
N ARG A 6 -7.86 -22.49 -12.94
CA ARG A 6 -7.76 -23.93 -13.25
C ARG A 6 -8.83 -24.30 -14.27
N ASN A 7 -8.40 -24.61 -15.49
CA ASN A 7 -9.27 -25.08 -16.56
C ASN A 7 -9.15 -26.61 -16.70
N ILE A 8 -10.29 -27.29 -16.76
CA ILE A 8 -10.35 -28.73 -17.00
C ILE A 8 -10.25 -28.98 -18.51
N GLU A 9 -9.29 -29.81 -18.90
CA GLU A 9 -9.07 -30.18 -20.30
C GLU A 9 -9.29 -31.67 -20.55
N PRO A 10 -9.90 -32.08 -21.68
CA PRO A 10 -10.45 -31.24 -22.76
C PRO A 10 -11.80 -30.60 -22.40
N ARG A 11 -12.07 -29.35 -22.82
CA ARG A 11 -13.36 -28.68 -22.53
C ARG A 11 -14.56 -29.25 -23.32
N HIS A 12 -14.29 -29.80 -24.50
CA HIS A 12 -15.30 -30.35 -25.40
C HIS A 12 -15.05 -31.84 -25.61
N LEU A 13 -16.09 -32.65 -25.39
CA LEU A 13 -15.97 -34.11 -25.44
C LEU A 13 -16.26 -34.70 -26.83
N CYS A 14 -17.16 -34.08 -27.60
CA CYS A 14 -17.76 -34.70 -28.79
C CYS A 14 -17.84 -33.75 -30.01
N ARG A 15 -16.98 -32.73 -30.11
CA ARG A 15 -17.05 -31.70 -31.17
C ARG A 15 -16.15 -31.95 -32.38
N GLY A 16 -15.48 -33.10 -32.46
CA GLY A 16 -14.60 -33.44 -33.59
C GLY A 16 -15.37 -34.02 -34.77
N ALA A 17 -14.97 -33.65 -36.00
CA ALA A 17 -15.44 -34.34 -37.20
C ALA A 17 -14.93 -35.80 -37.21
N LEU A 18 -15.77 -36.71 -37.65
CA LEU A 18 -15.40 -38.12 -37.80
C LEU A 18 -14.68 -38.34 -39.15
N PRO A 19 -13.68 -39.23 -39.20
CA PRO A 19 -13.11 -39.71 -40.46
C PRO A 19 -14.17 -40.37 -41.35
N GLU A 20 -14.18 -40.06 -42.65
CA GLU A 20 -15.16 -40.56 -43.63
C GLU A 20 -15.11 -42.09 -43.87
N THR A 21 -14.09 -42.77 -43.35
CA THR A 21 -13.84 -44.21 -43.56
C THR A 21 -14.46 -45.12 -42.49
N ILE A 22 -15.16 -44.56 -41.50
CA ILE A 22 -15.65 -45.32 -40.35
C ILE A 22 -17.03 -45.92 -40.65
N SER A 23 -17.16 -47.23 -40.46
CA SER A 23 -18.42 -47.96 -40.65
C SER A 23 -19.42 -47.75 -39.50
N ASN A 24 -18.94 -47.65 -38.25
CA ASN A 24 -19.78 -47.48 -37.06
C ASN A 24 -19.50 -46.14 -36.36
N GLU A 25 -20.09 -45.07 -36.90
CA GLU A 25 -19.87 -43.69 -36.42
C GLU A 25 -20.26 -43.51 -34.95
N LEU A 26 -21.39 -44.09 -34.52
CA LEU A 26 -21.89 -43.94 -33.15
C LEU A 26 -20.92 -44.55 -32.12
N GLU A 27 -20.41 -45.75 -32.40
CA GLU A 27 -19.42 -46.41 -31.55
C GLU A 27 -18.10 -45.63 -31.50
N CYS A 28 -17.68 -45.05 -32.62
CA CYS A 28 -16.50 -44.18 -32.65
C CYS A 28 -16.70 -42.93 -31.78
N VAL A 29 -17.85 -42.25 -31.88
CA VAL A 29 -18.17 -41.08 -31.07
C VAL A 29 -18.22 -41.45 -29.59
N THR A 30 -18.87 -42.55 -29.21
CA THR A 30 -18.96 -42.95 -27.80
C THR A 30 -17.58 -43.28 -27.23
N ASN A 31 -16.73 -44.01 -27.97
CA ASN A 31 -15.36 -44.32 -27.55
C ASN A 31 -14.48 -43.07 -27.43
N ASN A 32 -14.55 -42.15 -28.39
CA ASN A 32 -13.83 -40.87 -28.30
C ASN A 32 -14.31 -40.03 -27.12
N THR A 33 -15.62 -40.02 -26.87
CA THR A 33 -16.23 -39.32 -25.73
C THR A 33 -15.74 -39.90 -24.40
N LEU A 34 -15.74 -41.24 -24.26
CA LEU A 34 -15.23 -41.90 -23.06
C LEU A 34 -13.74 -41.62 -22.84
N SER A 35 -12.93 -41.68 -23.90
CA SER A 35 -11.51 -41.32 -23.83
C SER A 35 -11.33 -39.85 -23.38
N ALA A 36 -12.11 -38.93 -23.92
CA ALA A 36 -12.08 -37.52 -23.54
C ALA A 36 -12.53 -37.30 -22.08
N ILE A 37 -13.52 -38.05 -21.58
CA ILE A 37 -13.93 -38.03 -20.17
C ILE A 37 -12.80 -38.52 -19.27
N ILE A 38 -12.10 -39.61 -19.62
CA ILE A 38 -10.95 -40.10 -18.86
C ILE A 38 -9.85 -39.03 -18.78
N ARG A 39 -9.59 -38.32 -19.88
CA ARG A 39 -8.65 -37.20 -19.89
C ARG A 39 -9.11 -36.03 -19.02
N GLN A 40 -10.40 -35.68 -19.04
CA GLN A 40 -10.96 -34.66 -18.15
C GLN A 40 -10.79 -35.04 -16.67
N LEU A 41 -11.04 -36.31 -16.31
CA LEU A 41 -10.85 -36.80 -14.94
C LEU A 41 -9.38 -36.74 -14.52
N SER A 42 -8.45 -37.08 -15.42
CA SER A 42 -7.02 -36.92 -15.17
C SER A 42 -6.62 -35.45 -14.95
N SER A 43 -7.13 -34.53 -15.78
CA SER A 43 -6.94 -33.09 -15.59
C SER A 43 -7.51 -32.62 -14.25
N LEU A 44 -8.71 -33.08 -13.88
CA LEU A 44 -9.33 -32.78 -12.58
C LEU A 44 -8.49 -33.29 -11.41
N SER A 45 -7.95 -34.50 -11.49
CA SER A 45 -7.06 -35.06 -10.46
C SER A 45 -5.80 -34.23 -10.28
N LYS A 46 -5.15 -33.77 -11.38
CA LYS A 46 -4.00 -32.85 -11.30
C LYS A 46 -4.37 -31.57 -10.53
N HIS A 47 -5.49 -30.95 -10.89
CA HIS A 47 -5.95 -29.72 -10.24
C HIS A 47 -6.31 -29.93 -8.75
N ALA A 48 -6.86 -31.09 -8.41
CA ALA A 48 -7.13 -31.44 -7.01
C ALA A 48 -5.83 -31.61 -6.21
N GLU A 49 -4.84 -32.30 -6.78
CA GLU A 49 -3.50 -32.43 -6.18
C GLU A 49 -2.87 -31.06 -5.91
N ASP A 50 -2.91 -30.15 -6.90
CA ASP A 50 -2.37 -28.79 -6.73
C ASP A 50 -3.05 -28.03 -5.57
N VAL A 51 -4.38 -28.12 -5.47
CA VAL A 51 -5.14 -27.45 -4.40
C VAL A 51 -4.79 -28.04 -3.03
N PHE A 52 -4.78 -29.36 -2.91
CA PHE A 52 -4.44 -30.01 -1.64
C PHE A 52 -2.97 -29.82 -1.27
N GLY A 53 -2.07 -29.76 -2.25
CA GLY A 53 -0.65 -29.45 -2.06
C GLY A 53 -0.44 -28.03 -1.53
N GLU A 54 -1.11 -27.03 -2.10
CA GLU A 54 -1.09 -25.64 -1.62
C GLU A 54 -1.59 -25.55 -0.16
N LEU A 55 -2.72 -26.18 0.13
CA LEU A 55 -3.30 -26.21 1.48
C LEU A 55 -2.38 -26.93 2.49
N PHE A 56 -1.80 -28.06 2.08
CA PHE A 56 -0.88 -28.82 2.92
C PHE A 56 0.36 -28.00 3.28
N ASN A 57 0.96 -27.32 2.30
CA ASN A 57 2.16 -26.50 2.54
C ASN A 57 1.89 -25.35 3.51
N GLU A 58 0.73 -24.68 3.38
CA GLU A 58 0.33 -23.61 4.29
C GLU A 58 0.06 -24.15 5.70
N ALA A 59 -0.68 -25.26 5.80
CA ALA A 59 -0.95 -25.93 7.08
C ALA A 59 0.32 -26.43 7.76
N ASN A 60 1.28 -26.96 7.01
CA ASN A 60 2.57 -27.38 7.53
C ASN A 60 3.40 -26.19 8.03
N THR A 61 3.40 -25.08 7.30
CA THR A 61 4.04 -23.83 7.74
C THR A 61 3.43 -23.32 9.05
N PHE A 62 2.10 -23.36 9.16
CA PHE A 62 1.39 -23.03 10.39
C PHE A 62 1.76 -23.98 11.55
N TYR A 63 1.78 -25.29 11.29
CA TYR A 63 2.13 -26.32 12.27
C TYR A 63 3.53 -26.10 12.86
N LEU A 64 4.54 -25.86 12.01
CA LEU A 64 5.91 -25.60 12.46
C LEU A 64 5.99 -24.34 13.34
N ARG A 65 5.26 -23.27 12.98
CA ARG A 65 5.19 -22.04 13.77
C ARG A 65 4.49 -22.27 15.11
N ALA A 66 3.42 -23.06 15.12
CA ALA A 66 2.67 -23.40 16.33
C ALA A 66 3.53 -24.19 17.33
N ASN A 67 4.27 -25.19 16.86
CA ASN A 67 5.19 -25.95 17.70
C ASN A 67 6.30 -25.06 18.28
N SER A 68 6.93 -24.22 17.45
CA SER A 68 7.95 -23.29 17.93
C SER A 68 7.41 -22.31 18.98
N LEU A 69 6.16 -21.88 18.82
CA LEU A 69 5.48 -21.03 19.79
C LEU A 69 5.16 -21.79 21.08
N GLN A 70 4.70 -23.03 20.99
CA GLN A 70 4.40 -23.88 22.15
C GLN A 70 5.65 -24.08 23.02
N ASP A 71 6.77 -24.45 22.42
CA ASP A 71 8.04 -24.60 23.14
C ASP A 71 8.46 -23.31 23.88
N ARG A 72 8.19 -22.15 23.27
CA ARG A 72 8.47 -20.84 23.90
C ARG A 72 7.52 -20.56 25.05
N ILE A 73 6.24 -20.93 24.93
CA ILE A 73 5.24 -20.80 25.99
C ILE A 73 5.64 -21.68 27.19
N ASP A 74 6.03 -22.92 26.97
CA ASP A 74 6.40 -23.84 28.05
C ASP A 74 7.62 -23.34 28.83
N ARG A 75 8.66 -22.88 28.11
CA ARG A 75 9.83 -22.26 28.74
C ARG A 75 9.49 -20.97 29.48
N LEU A 76 8.59 -20.16 28.94
CA LEU A 76 8.16 -18.91 29.58
C LEU A 76 7.35 -19.21 30.84
N ALA A 77 6.47 -20.22 30.80
CA ALA A 77 5.65 -20.63 31.95
C ALA A 77 6.52 -21.00 33.15
N ILE A 78 7.58 -21.80 32.93
CA ILE A 78 8.56 -22.14 33.99
C ILE A 78 9.24 -20.89 34.55
N LYS A 79 9.67 -19.97 33.68
CA LYS A 79 10.32 -18.73 34.13
C LYS A 79 9.36 -17.87 34.96
N VAL A 80 8.11 -17.73 34.53
CA VAL A 80 7.11 -16.94 35.24
C VAL A 80 6.75 -17.53 36.60
N THR A 81 6.66 -18.86 36.72
CA THR A 81 6.37 -19.50 38.01
C THR A 81 7.54 -19.45 38.99
N GLN A 82 8.78 -19.29 38.50
CA GLN A 82 9.99 -19.14 39.32
C GLN A 82 10.32 -17.69 39.70
N LEU A 83 9.59 -16.70 39.18
CA LEU A 83 9.81 -15.30 39.54
C LEU A 83 9.39 -15.05 40.99
N ASP A 84 10.32 -14.50 41.77
CA ASP A 84 10.08 -14.03 43.14
C ASP A 84 10.13 -12.50 43.16
N SER A 85 8.95 -11.88 43.19
CA SER A 85 8.79 -10.43 43.20
C SER A 85 9.27 -9.76 44.50
N SER A 86 9.55 -10.52 45.55
CA SER A 86 10.10 -9.98 46.80
C SER A 86 11.60 -9.69 46.73
N VAL A 87 12.30 -10.30 45.75
CA VAL A 87 13.75 -10.18 45.56
C VAL A 87 14.10 -9.33 44.32
N GLU A 88 13.16 -9.13 43.39
CA GLU A 88 13.41 -8.41 42.14
C GLU A 88 13.41 -6.87 42.32
N GLU A 89 14.61 -6.28 42.38
CA GLU A 89 14.79 -4.83 42.48
C GLU A 89 14.66 -4.13 41.12
N VAL A 90 13.91 -3.03 41.06
CA VAL A 90 13.73 -2.23 39.84
C VAL A 90 14.90 -1.25 39.68
N SER A 91 15.77 -1.50 38.70
CA SER A 91 16.91 -0.63 38.42
C SER A 91 16.57 0.52 37.47
N LEU A 92 16.75 1.77 37.93
CA LEU A 92 16.64 2.97 37.10
C LEU A 92 17.75 3.07 36.05
N GLN A 93 18.86 2.34 36.22
CA GLN A 93 19.95 2.31 35.24
C GLN A 93 19.52 1.63 33.93
N ASP A 94 18.58 0.67 34.00
CA ASP A 94 18.07 -0.03 32.82
C ASP A 94 17.28 0.90 31.88
N ILE A 95 16.68 1.96 32.41
CA ILE A 95 15.92 2.95 31.62
C ILE A 95 16.82 3.70 30.64
N ASN A 96 18.05 4.05 31.06
CA ASN A 96 18.98 4.81 30.23
C ASN A 96 19.97 3.92 29.46
N MET A 97 20.27 2.72 29.97
CA MET A 97 21.31 1.85 29.40
C MET A 97 20.76 0.72 28.52
N ARG A 98 19.47 0.36 28.63
CA ARG A 98 18.85 -0.65 27.75
C ARG A 98 17.96 0.00 26.72
N LYS A 99 17.98 -0.56 25.51
CA LYS A 99 17.01 -0.19 24.46
C LYS A 99 15.63 -0.68 24.86
N ALA A 100 14.62 0.16 24.65
CA ALA A 100 13.22 -0.22 24.84
C ALA A 100 12.85 -1.41 23.95
N PHE A 101 11.91 -2.24 24.45
CA PHE A 101 11.32 -3.31 23.67
C PHE A 101 10.67 -2.77 22.39
N LYS A 102 10.84 -3.50 21.28
CA LYS A 102 10.19 -3.21 20.01
C LYS A 102 9.48 -4.46 19.50
N SER A 103 8.22 -4.31 19.15
CA SER A 103 7.47 -5.32 18.41
C SER A 103 7.88 -5.34 16.94
N SER A 104 7.54 -6.43 16.25
CA SER A 104 7.69 -6.52 14.80
C SER A 104 6.76 -5.52 14.11
N THR A 105 7.29 -4.80 13.11
CA THR A 105 6.56 -3.84 12.28
C THR A 105 6.66 -4.19 10.79
N VAL A 106 6.86 -5.47 10.47
CA VAL A 106 6.93 -5.96 9.09
C VAL A 106 5.59 -5.71 8.39
N GLN A 107 5.66 -5.18 7.17
CA GLN A 107 4.50 -4.92 6.32
C GLN A 107 4.71 -5.59 4.97
N ASP A 108 3.73 -6.39 4.55
CA ASP A 108 3.75 -7.02 3.25
C ASP A 108 3.44 -5.99 2.17
N GLN A 109 4.34 -5.88 1.19
CA GLN A 109 4.25 -4.96 0.07
C GLN A 109 4.54 -5.71 -1.22
N GLN A 110 4.17 -5.12 -2.37
CA GLN A 110 4.37 -5.74 -3.68
C GLN A 110 3.74 -7.15 -3.78
N VAL A 111 2.50 -7.30 -3.30
CA VAL A 111 1.79 -8.58 -3.23
C VAL A 111 1.49 -9.22 -4.59
N VAL A 112 1.58 -8.44 -5.67
CA VAL A 112 1.45 -8.91 -7.05
C VAL A 112 2.81 -8.80 -7.74
N THR A 113 3.66 -9.79 -7.52
CA THR A 113 4.98 -9.93 -8.15
C THR A 113 5.04 -11.24 -8.91
N LYS A 114 6.05 -11.40 -9.78
CA LYS A 114 6.25 -12.65 -10.54
C LYS A 114 6.40 -13.87 -9.62
N SER A 115 6.96 -13.69 -8.42
CA SER A 115 7.12 -14.74 -7.41
C SER A 115 5.83 -15.12 -6.69
N SER A 116 4.82 -14.24 -6.65
CA SER A 116 3.52 -14.54 -6.04
C SER A 116 2.50 -15.09 -7.04
N ILE A 117 2.88 -15.29 -8.30
CA ILE A 117 2.01 -15.88 -9.32
C ILE A 117 1.78 -17.37 -9.00
N PRO A 118 0.52 -17.81 -8.86
CA PRO A 118 0.20 -19.22 -8.66
C PRO A 118 0.72 -20.10 -9.81
N THR A 119 1.15 -21.32 -9.51
CA THR A 119 1.66 -22.29 -10.50
C THR A 119 0.73 -22.46 -11.71
N PRO A 120 -0.60 -22.61 -11.56
CA PRO A 120 -1.49 -22.75 -12.72
C PRO A 120 -1.49 -21.54 -13.66
N ILE A 121 -1.38 -20.32 -13.11
CA ILE A 121 -1.30 -19.10 -13.92
C ILE A 121 0.06 -19.02 -14.62
N THR A 122 1.12 -19.48 -13.96
CA THR A 122 2.47 -19.57 -14.56
C THR A 122 2.50 -20.54 -15.73
N GLU A 123 1.86 -21.70 -15.60
CA GLU A 123 1.71 -22.67 -16.70
C GLU A 123 1.00 -22.03 -17.90
N MET A 124 -0.13 -21.35 -17.69
CA MET A 124 -0.85 -20.63 -18.74
C MET A 124 -0.01 -19.52 -19.39
N TYR A 125 0.71 -18.74 -18.58
CA TYR A 125 1.60 -17.68 -19.05
C TYR A 125 2.70 -18.26 -19.96
N ASN A 126 3.27 -19.39 -19.60
CA ASN A 126 4.33 -20.03 -20.39
C ASN A 126 3.86 -20.59 -21.74
N THR A 127 2.59 -20.97 -21.85
CA THR A 127 1.96 -21.40 -23.12
C THR A 127 1.53 -20.24 -24.02
N SER A 128 1.54 -19.00 -23.49
CA SER A 128 1.13 -17.82 -24.23
C SER A 128 2.20 -17.35 -25.21
N ASP A 129 1.79 -16.62 -26.25
CA ASP A 129 2.69 -16.04 -27.23
C ASP A 129 3.68 -15.06 -26.58
N LYS A 130 4.97 -15.26 -26.85
CA LYS A 130 6.03 -14.41 -26.33
C LYS A 130 6.15 -13.14 -27.18
N PRO A 131 6.56 -12.01 -26.58
CA PRO A 131 6.80 -10.80 -27.36
C PRO A 131 7.94 -11.02 -28.37
N PRO A 132 7.96 -10.25 -29.48
CA PRO A 132 9.06 -10.30 -30.42
C PRO A 132 10.41 -10.07 -29.72
N PRO A 133 11.49 -10.76 -30.14
CA PRO A 133 12.80 -10.69 -29.48
C PRO A 133 13.54 -9.38 -29.83
N LEU A 134 12.96 -8.23 -29.49
CA LEU A 134 13.52 -6.89 -29.75
C LEU A 134 14.78 -6.60 -28.93
N ASN A 135 15.03 -7.41 -27.89
CA ASN A 135 16.23 -7.32 -27.08
C ASN A 135 17.51 -7.52 -27.90
N ILE A 136 17.48 -8.29 -28.99
CA ILE A 136 18.63 -8.50 -29.90
C ILE A 136 19.09 -7.21 -30.58
N LEU A 137 18.19 -6.24 -30.73
CA LEU A 137 18.46 -4.96 -31.38
C LEU A 137 19.02 -3.92 -30.39
N SER A 138 18.97 -4.19 -29.08
CA SER A 138 19.40 -3.24 -28.04
C SER A 138 20.89 -2.88 -28.16
N ALA A 139 21.73 -3.80 -28.66
CA ALA A 139 23.15 -3.57 -28.87
C ALA A 139 23.45 -2.50 -29.94
N TYR A 140 22.50 -2.21 -30.82
CA TYR A 140 22.65 -1.23 -31.90
C TYR A 140 22.02 0.13 -31.55
N ARG A 141 21.60 0.33 -30.30
CA ARG A 141 20.96 1.57 -29.85
C ARG A 141 21.97 2.48 -29.15
N ASP A 142 21.88 3.77 -29.44
CA ASP A 142 22.73 4.80 -28.82
C ASP A 142 22.26 5.22 -27.41
N ASP A 143 20.99 4.99 -27.07
CA ASP A 143 20.39 5.43 -25.81
C ASP A 143 20.55 4.43 -24.65
N HIS A 144 21.16 3.27 -24.91
CA HIS A 144 21.32 2.16 -23.95
C HIS A 144 20.01 1.68 -23.30
N ILE A 145 18.87 1.95 -23.94
CA ILE A 145 17.56 1.48 -23.48
C ILE A 145 17.29 0.12 -24.12
N ASP A 146 16.86 -0.86 -23.33
CA ASP A 146 16.46 -2.16 -23.87
C ASP A 146 15.35 -2.00 -24.92
N GLY A 147 15.57 -2.54 -26.12
CA GLY A 147 14.63 -2.42 -27.23
C GLY A 147 13.23 -2.94 -26.91
N ILE A 148 13.14 -3.91 -25.99
CA ILE A 148 11.86 -4.48 -25.54
C ILE A 148 10.99 -3.46 -24.79
N LYS A 149 11.57 -2.47 -24.09
CA LYS A 149 10.81 -1.47 -23.32
C LYS A 149 9.94 -0.57 -24.21
N PHE A 150 10.32 -0.40 -25.48
CA PHE A 150 9.50 0.32 -26.47
C PHE A 150 8.28 -0.47 -26.93
N TYR A 151 8.26 -1.79 -26.69
CA TYR A 151 7.12 -2.66 -26.99
C TYR A 151 6.29 -2.96 -25.73
N THR A 152 6.95 -3.31 -24.64
CA THR A 152 6.32 -3.58 -23.35
C THR A 152 7.23 -3.16 -22.20
N ASP A 153 6.69 -2.35 -21.29
CA ASP A 153 7.38 -1.92 -20.08
C ASP A 153 6.46 -2.07 -18.86
N PRO A 154 6.66 -3.12 -18.05
CA PRO A 154 5.90 -3.31 -16.82
C PRO A 154 6.17 -2.26 -15.73
N SER A 155 7.31 -1.56 -15.74
CA SER A 155 7.62 -0.56 -14.70
C SER A 155 7.01 0.82 -14.99
N TYR A 156 6.62 1.07 -16.25
CA TYR A 156 6.06 2.33 -16.73
C TYR A 156 5.03 2.97 -15.79
N PHE A 157 4.03 2.19 -15.34
CA PHE A 157 2.97 2.71 -14.47
C PHE A 157 3.51 3.20 -13.12
N PHE A 158 4.46 2.45 -12.54
CA PHE A 158 5.06 2.81 -11.26
C PHE A 158 5.97 4.03 -11.41
N ASP A 159 6.76 4.07 -12.48
CA ASP A 159 7.69 5.17 -12.73
C ASP A 159 6.93 6.50 -12.95
N LEU A 160 5.88 6.48 -13.77
CA LEU A 160 5.01 7.63 -14.01
C LEU A 160 4.29 8.08 -12.72
N TRP A 161 3.77 7.13 -11.94
CA TRP A 161 3.15 7.44 -10.66
C TRP A 161 4.14 8.08 -9.68
N LYS A 162 5.34 7.51 -9.56
CA LYS A 162 6.40 8.00 -8.68
C LYS A 162 6.81 9.42 -9.04
N GLU A 163 7.02 9.69 -10.33
CA GLU A 163 7.33 11.04 -10.84
C GLU A 163 6.23 12.03 -10.46
N LYS A 164 4.97 11.68 -10.72
CA LYS A 164 3.81 12.51 -10.36
C LYS A 164 3.75 12.80 -8.86
N MET A 165 3.97 11.81 -8.00
CA MET A 165 3.90 12.00 -6.55
C MET A 165 5.01 12.91 -6.03
N LEU A 166 6.22 12.82 -6.60
CA LEU A 166 7.33 13.71 -6.25
C LEU A 166 7.03 15.16 -6.69
N GLN A 167 6.52 15.33 -7.91
CA GLN A 167 6.13 16.64 -8.44
C GLN A 167 5.03 17.28 -7.58
N ASP A 168 3.95 16.55 -7.30
CA ASP A 168 2.84 17.01 -6.46
C ASP A 168 3.33 17.38 -5.04
N THR A 169 4.33 16.67 -4.51
CA THR A 169 4.94 16.95 -3.20
C THR A 169 5.70 18.29 -3.21
N GLU A 170 6.51 18.53 -4.24
CA GLU A 170 7.26 19.78 -4.37
C GLU A 170 6.35 20.98 -4.61
N ASP A 171 5.31 20.83 -5.42
CA ASP A 171 4.34 21.90 -5.66
C ASP A 171 3.56 22.25 -4.39
N LYS A 172 3.15 21.25 -3.61
CA LYS A 172 2.52 21.47 -2.30
C LYS A 172 3.46 22.15 -1.31
N ARG A 173 4.77 21.86 -1.37
CA ARG A 173 5.79 22.52 -0.54
C ARG A 173 6.00 23.98 -0.96
N LYS A 174 6.05 24.27 -2.26
CA LYS A 174 6.19 25.64 -2.80
C LYS A 174 4.96 26.49 -2.48
N GLU A 175 3.76 25.93 -2.63
CA GLU A 175 2.51 26.64 -2.33
C GLU A 175 2.40 27.02 -0.85
N LYS A 176 2.77 26.12 0.06
CA LYS A 176 2.85 26.42 1.50
C LYS A 176 3.83 27.56 1.81
N ARG A 177 4.96 27.63 1.10
CA ARG A 177 5.94 28.73 1.27
C ARG A 177 5.37 30.06 0.78
N LYS A 178 4.74 30.08 -0.41
CA LYS A 178 4.07 31.29 -0.93
C LYS A 178 3.00 31.79 0.02
N HIS A 179 2.15 30.90 0.54
CA HIS A 179 1.11 31.27 1.50
C HIS A 179 1.71 31.86 2.80
N ARG A 180 2.78 31.27 3.34
CA ARG A 180 3.48 31.82 4.51
C ARG A 180 4.09 33.20 4.24
N VAL A 181 4.72 33.39 3.08
CA VAL A 181 5.31 34.68 2.69
C VAL A 181 4.21 35.73 2.53
N ASN A 182 3.13 35.41 1.82
CA ASN A 182 2.00 36.32 1.63
C ASN A 182 1.31 36.70 2.95
N MET A 183 1.16 35.74 3.87
CA MET A 183 0.63 36.04 5.21
C MET A 183 1.60 36.90 6.04
N SER A 184 2.90 36.67 5.92
CA SER A 184 3.91 37.49 6.62
C SER A 184 4.01 38.91 6.06
N SER A 185 3.90 39.09 4.73
CA SER A 185 3.90 40.41 4.11
C SER A 185 2.60 41.17 4.42
N LEU A 186 1.45 40.49 4.43
CA LEU A 186 0.18 41.08 4.86
C LEU A 186 0.23 41.52 6.33
N SER A 187 0.84 40.72 7.21
CA SER A 187 1.06 41.07 8.62
C SER A 187 1.99 42.28 8.78
N LEU A 188 3.08 42.36 8.01
CA LEU A 188 3.98 43.52 8.01
C LEU A 188 3.30 44.80 7.54
N LEU A 189 2.48 44.72 6.49
CA LEU A 189 1.69 45.85 5.99
C LEU A 189 0.71 46.34 7.06
N PHE A 190 -0.05 45.42 7.68
CA PHE A 190 -0.98 45.75 8.76
C PHE A 190 -0.27 46.41 9.96
N THR A 191 0.92 45.93 10.32
CA THR A 191 1.72 46.50 11.41
C THR A 191 2.25 47.91 11.06
N GLN A 192 2.61 48.15 9.80
CA GLN A 192 3.06 49.48 9.36
C GLN A 192 1.90 50.49 9.36
N GLU A 193 0.71 50.08 8.93
CA GLU A 193 -0.47 50.92 8.93
C GLU A 193 -0.86 51.34 10.36
N GLN A 194 -0.87 50.39 11.30
CA GLN A 194 -1.13 50.68 12.71
C GLN A 194 -0.12 51.64 13.34
N LYS A 195 1.16 51.62 12.89
CA LYS A 195 2.18 52.60 13.33
C LYS A 195 1.95 54.00 12.77
N ARG A 196 1.49 54.13 11.52
CA ARG A 196 1.17 55.45 10.93
C ARG A 196 -0.02 56.10 11.64
N CYS A 197 -0.95 55.32 12.17
CA CYS A 197 -2.10 55.83 12.94
C CYS A 197 -1.76 56.32 14.36
N VAL A 198 -0.54 56.07 14.86
CA VAL A 198 -0.12 56.39 16.25
C VAL A 198 0.81 57.61 16.33
N ASP A 199 1.29 58.14 15.20
CA ASP A 199 2.33 59.20 15.15
C ASP A 199 1.79 60.64 15.30
N GLY A 200 0.75 60.80 16.12
CA GLY A 200 0.08 62.08 16.38
C GLY A 200 -0.01 62.44 17.86
N THR A 201 1.03 62.24 18.67
CA THR A 201 1.25 62.97 19.95
C THR A 201 2.65 62.71 20.54
N LEU A 202 3.27 63.78 21.04
CA LEU A 202 4.68 63.94 21.51
C LEU A 202 5.18 62.93 22.59
N PRO A 203 6.52 62.79 22.76
CA PRO A 203 7.13 61.65 23.45
C PRO A 203 7.26 61.88 24.96
N ARG A 204 7.02 60.82 25.74
CA ARG A 204 7.42 60.75 27.15
C ARG A 204 8.27 59.48 27.36
N GLU A 205 9.53 59.67 27.73
CA GLU A 205 10.41 58.58 28.14
C GLU A 205 9.82 57.89 29.39
N VAL A 206 9.47 56.62 29.23
CA VAL A 206 9.33 55.68 30.34
C VAL A 206 10.06 54.42 29.93
N LYS A 207 11.03 53.99 30.74
CA LYS A 207 11.72 52.69 30.60
C LYS A 207 10.68 51.58 30.41
N LYS A 208 10.54 51.09 29.18
CA LYS A 208 9.69 49.94 28.86
C LYS A 208 10.38 48.68 29.37
N VAL A 209 10.00 48.25 30.58
CA VAL A 209 10.18 46.86 30.99
C VAL A 209 9.44 46.00 29.96
N ARG A 210 10.13 45.06 29.32
CA ARG A 210 9.49 44.09 28.42
C ARG A 210 8.46 43.31 29.23
N LYS A 211 7.16 43.60 29.03
CA LYS A 211 6.12 42.68 29.47
C LYS A 211 6.35 41.35 28.75
N ALA A 212 6.44 40.27 29.52
CA ALA A 212 6.49 38.94 28.96
C ALA A 212 5.28 38.74 28.03
N HIS A 213 5.55 38.42 26.78
CA HIS A 213 4.53 38.14 25.79
C HIS A 213 3.77 36.89 26.26
N ASN A 214 2.48 37.02 26.57
CA ASN A 214 1.68 35.89 27.03
C ASN A 214 1.26 35.05 25.82
N CYS A 215 2.19 34.22 25.34
CA CYS A 215 1.95 33.29 24.23
C CYS A 215 0.80 32.31 24.52
N ARG A 216 0.41 32.11 25.79
CA ARG A 216 -0.66 31.17 26.17
C ARG A 216 -2.02 31.58 25.58
N GLN A 217 -2.31 32.87 25.44
CA GLN A 217 -3.55 33.32 24.80
C GLN A 217 -3.56 33.05 23.29
N GLU A 218 -2.43 33.24 22.61
CA GLU A 218 -2.31 32.90 21.18
C GLU A 218 -2.41 31.40 20.94
N TRP A 219 -1.75 30.58 21.76
CA TRP A 219 -1.86 29.11 21.69
C TRP A 219 -3.29 28.64 21.97
N ASN A 220 -3.99 29.25 22.95
CA ASN A 220 -5.40 28.95 23.21
C ASN A 220 -6.30 29.36 22.04
N MET A 221 -6.05 30.50 21.40
CA MET A 221 -6.83 30.97 20.25
C MET A 221 -6.60 30.07 19.01
N MET A 222 -5.37 29.62 18.76
CA MET A 222 -5.05 28.66 17.70
C MET A 222 -5.62 27.26 17.97
N ALA A 223 -5.70 26.85 19.23
CA ALA A 223 -6.37 25.60 19.63
C ALA A 223 -7.89 25.69 19.41
N LEU A 224 -8.51 26.83 19.73
CA LEU A 224 -9.95 27.06 19.56
C LEU A 224 -10.35 27.10 18.07
N ASP A 225 -9.54 27.72 17.20
CA ASP A 225 -9.76 27.70 15.73
C ASP A 225 -9.68 26.27 15.17
N LYS A 226 -8.85 25.42 15.77
CA LYS A 226 -8.72 24.02 15.36
C LYS A 226 -9.94 23.18 15.77
N GLU A 227 -10.55 23.46 16.91
CA GLU A 227 -11.82 22.83 17.30
C GLU A 227 -13.00 23.32 16.45
N LEU A 228 -13.10 24.62 16.16
CA LEU A 228 -14.17 25.18 15.31
C LEU A 228 -14.16 24.61 13.89
N ARG A 229 -12.97 24.38 13.30
CA ARG A 229 -12.84 23.68 12.02
C ARG A 229 -13.24 22.20 12.10
N HIS A 230 -13.09 21.58 13.27
CA HIS A 230 -13.52 20.20 13.50
C HIS A 230 -15.05 20.10 13.61
N TYR A 231 -15.71 21.07 14.26
CA TYR A 231 -17.17 21.12 14.38
C TYR A 231 -17.88 21.50 13.06
N HIS A 232 -17.32 22.43 12.26
CA HIS A 232 -17.91 22.76 10.96
C HIS A 232 -17.77 21.65 9.92
N SER A 233 -16.81 20.73 10.09
CA SER A 233 -16.67 19.55 9.21
C SER A 233 -17.70 18.47 9.49
N LEU A 234 -18.36 18.46 10.65
CA LEU A 234 -19.34 17.43 11.03
C LEU A 234 -20.79 17.79 10.67
N HIS A 235 -21.11 19.07 10.43
CA HIS A 235 -22.49 19.53 10.21
C HIS A 235 -22.87 19.88 8.76
N ARG A 236 -21.98 19.75 7.77
CA ARG A 236 -22.32 19.98 6.36
C ARG A 236 -22.39 18.64 5.60
N GLY A 237 -23.49 17.91 5.81
CA GLY A 237 -23.70 16.66 5.08
C GLY A 237 -25.09 16.05 5.21
N VAL A 238 -26.17 16.79 4.95
CA VAL A 238 -27.48 16.20 4.57
C VAL A 238 -28.26 17.14 3.63
N SER A 239 -28.77 16.57 2.51
CA SER A 239 -29.76 17.06 1.51
C SER A 239 -29.32 18.09 0.45
N SER A 240 -29.76 18.06 -0.82
CA SER A 240 -30.37 17.06 -1.72
C SER A 240 -30.50 17.73 -3.12
N GLU A 241 -30.45 16.92 -4.18
CA GLU A 241 -30.83 17.15 -5.61
C GLU A 241 -29.93 17.97 -6.57
N GLY A 242 -29.67 17.37 -7.75
CA GLY A 242 -29.56 18.11 -9.01
C GLY A 242 -28.33 17.91 -9.93
N SER A 243 -28.26 16.77 -10.65
CA SER A 243 -27.86 16.65 -12.08
C SER A 243 -26.40 16.92 -12.61
N LEU A 244 -25.92 15.88 -13.34
CA LEU A 244 -25.04 15.82 -14.54
C LEU A 244 -23.49 15.73 -14.46
N SER A 245 -23.00 14.55 -14.89
CA SER A 245 -21.72 14.14 -15.54
C SER A 245 -20.38 14.11 -14.77
N PRO A 246 -19.48 13.14 -15.10
CA PRO A 246 -18.41 12.71 -14.21
C PRO A 246 -17.01 13.12 -14.69
N ASP A 247 -16.31 13.94 -13.91
CA ASP A 247 -14.84 14.06 -13.96
C ASP A 247 -14.25 13.67 -12.59
N GLY A 248 -13.57 12.53 -12.57
CA GLY A 248 -13.07 11.87 -11.36
C GLY A 248 -11.84 12.58 -10.79
N SER A 249 -12.04 13.29 -9.68
CA SER A 249 -10.97 13.83 -8.84
C SER A 249 -10.77 12.97 -7.59
N TYR A 250 -9.52 12.56 -7.44
CA TYR A 250 -8.90 11.73 -6.41
C TYR A 250 -9.20 12.16 -4.96
N ASN A 251 -9.62 11.20 -4.13
CA ASN A 251 -9.52 11.30 -2.66
C ASN A 251 -8.19 10.67 -2.21
N GLY A 252 -7.27 11.53 -1.76
CA GLY A 252 -5.98 11.14 -1.21
C GLY A 252 -6.08 10.71 0.25
N PHE A 253 -5.59 9.51 0.55
CA PHE A 253 -5.34 9.03 1.91
C PHE A 253 -4.23 9.87 2.56
N TYR A 254 -4.53 10.51 3.69
CA TYR A 254 -3.57 11.23 4.52
C TYR A 254 -2.82 10.25 5.43
N PHE A 255 -1.52 10.06 5.23
CA PHE A 255 -0.62 9.54 6.26
C PHE A 255 0.02 10.71 7.02
N SER A 256 -0.25 10.75 8.33
CA SER A 256 0.29 11.72 9.28
C SER A 256 1.69 11.28 9.74
N TYR A 257 2.72 12.05 9.41
CA TYR A 257 4.05 11.89 10.00
C TYR A 257 4.10 12.65 11.34
N CYS A 258 4.09 11.91 12.46
CA CYS A 258 4.51 12.45 13.76
C CYS A 258 6.03 12.30 13.89
N SER A 259 6.78 13.39 13.71
CA SER A 259 8.18 13.48 14.13
C SER A 259 8.22 13.99 15.56
N TYR A 260 8.47 13.10 16.52
CA TYR A 260 8.87 13.48 17.87
C TYR A 260 10.37 13.79 17.87
N ASN A 261 10.73 15.06 17.95
CA ASN A 261 12.05 15.47 18.42
C ASN A 261 12.02 15.41 19.95
N VAL A 262 12.84 14.56 20.54
CA VAL A 262 13.15 14.57 21.96
C VAL A 262 14.52 15.22 22.12
N LEU A 263 14.57 16.17 23.05
CA LEU A 263 15.75 16.92 23.51
C LEU A 263 16.89 16.01 23.95
#